data_AF-A0A143PKX3-F1
#
_entry.id   AF-A0A143PKX3-F1
#
_cell.length_a   1.000
_cell.length_b   1.000
_cell.length_c   1.000
_cell.angle_alpha   90.00
_cell.angle_beta   90.00
_cell.angle_gamma   90.00
#
_symmetry.space_group_name_H-M   'P 1'
#
loop_
_entity.id
_entity.type
_entity.pdbx_description
1 polymer ?
#
loop_
_entity_poly.entity_id
_entity_poly.type
_entity_poly.pdbx_seq_one_letter_code
_entity_poly.pdbx_strand_id
1 'polypeptide(L)'
;MHRLLSGRRIQWLTMFAAPLLAWASLTAQVRPQSPERHNPLRAAYMRAHFYQAMLLHDAVARGDLETARLEATRLQQHSATVPMPARAQAFQGAMTRMATQASAATTLLEAARITAAILGTCGQCHRAMQVRAMPPLNTDIKVGGIVGHMLLHQHGSDALVEGLVAPSDSAWTEGVKTFATQKLDSADAPRKFRKELAAAEAQLAELAGQAAQAQGSRDREVVYGKVLATCGACHGMVSHSAGPDRH
;
A
#
# COMPACT_ATOMS: atom_id res chain seq x y z
N MET A 1 12.54 -76.68 -3.78
CA MET A 1 12.19 -77.81 -2.90
C MET A 1 10.91 -77.47 -2.15
N HIS A 2 9.95 -78.38 -2.19
CA HIS A 2 8.55 -78.26 -1.76
C HIS A 2 8.35 -78.37 -0.24
N ARG A 3 7.28 -77.73 0.27
CA ARG A 3 6.35 -78.13 1.36
C ARG A 3 5.42 -76.92 1.61
N LEU A 4 4.14 -76.83 1.22
CA LEU A 4 2.93 -77.66 1.45
C LEU A 4 2.60 -77.94 2.91
N LEU A 5 1.72 -77.12 3.49
CA LEU A 5 0.69 -77.38 4.52
C LEU A 5 -0.34 -76.23 4.37
N SER A 6 -1.56 -76.33 3.84
CA SER A 6 -2.72 -77.23 3.98
C SER A 6 -3.47 -77.11 5.32
N GLY A 7 -4.73 -76.65 5.22
CA GLY A 7 -5.77 -76.70 6.26
C GLY A 7 -6.06 -75.33 6.86
N ARG A 8 -7.31 -74.87 7.05
CA ARG A 8 -8.59 -75.58 7.09
C ARG A 8 -9.72 -74.52 7.04
N ARG A 9 -10.79 -74.84 6.29
CA ARG A 9 -12.03 -74.04 6.14
C ARG A 9 -12.74 -73.84 7.47
N ILE A 10 -13.29 -72.64 7.72
CA ILE A 10 -14.58 -72.46 8.40
C ILE A 10 -15.29 -71.24 7.78
N GLN A 11 -16.43 -71.50 7.15
CA GLN A 11 -17.42 -70.52 6.74
C GLN A 11 -18.21 -70.08 7.98
N TRP A 12 -18.31 -68.77 8.22
CA TRP A 12 -19.39 -68.19 9.01
C TRP A 12 -20.03 -67.06 8.21
N LEU A 13 -21.23 -67.37 7.70
CA LEU A 13 -22.24 -66.40 7.31
C LEU A 13 -22.70 -65.67 8.58
N THR A 14 -22.44 -64.37 8.66
CA THR A 14 -23.20 -63.49 9.53
C THR A 14 -23.65 -62.29 8.73
N MET A 15 -24.94 -62.32 8.38
CA MET A 15 -25.77 -61.16 8.10
C MET A 15 -25.57 -60.13 9.21
N PHE A 16 -25.09 -58.93 8.91
CA PHE A 16 -25.42 -57.76 9.72
C PHE A 16 -25.61 -56.53 8.83
N ALA A 17 -26.82 -55.98 8.98
CA ALA A 17 -27.37 -54.77 8.42
C ALA A 17 -26.37 -53.62 8.21
N ALA A 18 -26.45 -53.03 7.02
CA ALA A 18 -25.85 -51.74 6.72
C ALA A 18 -26.49 -50.63 7.57
N PRO A 19 -25.71 -49.86 8.36
CA PRO A 19 -26.18 -48.58 8.84
C PRO A 19 -25.98 -47.57 7.71
N LEU A 20 -27.07 -47.19 7.04
CA LEU A 20 -27.14 -45.96 6.25
C LEU A 20 -26.99 -44.77 7.20
N LEU A 21 -25.75 -44.44 7.57
CA LEU A 21 -25.43 -43.17 8.21
C LEU A 21 -25.58 -42.08 7.15
N ALA A 22 -26.74 -41.45 7.15
CA ALA A 22 -27.02 -40.24 6.40
C ALA A 22 -26.01 -39.15 6.81
N TRP A 23 -24.99 -38.95 5.98
CA TRP A 23 -24.16 -37.74 6.02
C TRP A 23 -25.06 -36.58 5.60
N ALA A 24 -25.74 -35.97 6.57
CA ALA A 24 -26.34 -34.66 6.41
C ALA A 24 -25.19 -33.66 6.25
N SER A 25 -24.70 -33.51 5.03
CA SER A 25 -23.83 -32.41 4.66
C SER A 25 -24.60 -31.12 4.91
N LEU A 26 -24.34 -30.48 6.06
CA LEU A 26 -24.64 -29.08 6.30
C LEU A 26 -23.77 -28.25 5.34
N THR A 27 -24.08 -28.29 4.05
CA THR A 27 -23.61 -27.29 3.11
C THR A 27 -24.38 -26.03 3.48
N ALA A 28 -23.82 -25.22 4.39
CA ALA A 28 -24.21 -23.85 4.54
C ALA A 28 -24.17 -23.25 3.13
N GLN A 29 -25.34 -23.04 2.53
CA GLN A 29 -25.46 -22.37 1.25
C GLN A 29 -24.89 -20.97 1.45
N VAL A 30 -23.63 -20.77 1.07
CA VAL A 30 -23.06 -19.45 0.88
C VAL A 30 -23.87 -18.83 -0.24
N ARG A 31 -24.93 -18.11 0.11
CA ARG A 31 -25.71 -17.33 -0.84
C ARG A 31 -24.73 -16.41 -1.56
N PRO A 32 -24.65 -16.44 -2.91
CA PRO A 32 -23.85 -15.48 -3.64
C PRO A 32 -24.33 -14.08 -3.25
N GLN A 33 -23.45 -13.30 -2.63
CA GLN A 33 -23.76 -11.91 -2.32
C GLN A 33 -23.96 -11.18 -3.65
N SER A 34 -25.16 -10.63 -3.85
CA SER A 34 -25.44 -9.75 -4.99
C SER A 34 -24.35 -8.68 -5.08
N PRO A 35 -23.87 -8.32 -6.29
CA PRO A 35 -22.86 -7.29 -6.45
C PRO A 35 -23.32 -6.04 -5.71
N GLU A 36 -22.52 -5.61 -4.75
CA GLU A 36 -22.86 -4.50 -3.88
C GLU A 36 -23.02 -3.24 -4.73
N ARG A 37 -24.24 -2.68 -4.75
CA ARG A 37 -24.54 -1.49 -5.55
C ARG A 37 -23.62 -0.34 -5.11
N HIS A 38 -23.19 0.45 -6.08
CA HIS A 38 -22.44 1.69 -5.84
C HIS A 38 -23.11 2.53 -4.74
N ASN A 39 -22.36 2.87 -3.69
CA ASN A 39 -22.82 3.68 -2.58
C ASN A 39 -22.08 5.03 -2.59
N PRO A 40 -22.76 6.15 -2.93
CA PRO A 40 -22.11 7.46 -3.05
C PRO A 40 -21.57 7.99 -1.72
N LEU A 41 -22.21 7.67 -0.60
CA LEU A 41 -21.74 8.07 0.74
C LEU A 41 -20.44 7.34 1.10
N ARG A 42 -20.33 6.05 0.76
CA ARG A 42 -19.08 5.30 0.92
C ARG A 42 -17.97 5.84 0.03
N ALA A 43 -18.28 6.18 -1.21
CA ALA A 43 -17.31 6.78 -2.11
C ALA A 43 -16.81 8.14 -1.57
N ALA A 44 -17.70 8.97 -1.03
CA ALA A 44 -17.33 10.24 -0.39
C ALA A 44 -16.45 10.03 0.85
N TYR A 45 -16.82 9.09 1.72
CA TYR A 45 -16.01 8.71 2.89
C TYR A 45 -14.61 8.23 2.47
N MET A 46 -14.50 7.36 1.47
CA MET A 46 -13.20 6.87 0.98
C MET A 46 -12.33 7.99 0.38
N ARG A 47 -12.92 8.98 -0.31
CA ARG A 47 -12.17 10.16 -0.78
C ARG A 47 -11.63 11.00 0.38
N ALA A 48 -12.45 11.26 1.41
CA ALA A 48 -12.01 11.99 2.60
C ALA A 48 -10.93 11.23 3.38
N HIS A 49 -11.10 9.91 3.53
CA HIS A 49 -10.13 9.06 4.20
C HIS A 49 -8.79 9.00 3.45
N PHE A 50 -8.84 8.88 2.12
CA PHE A 50 -7.64 8.94 1.28
C PHE A 50 -6.95 10.31 1.37
N TYR A 51 -7.72 11.41 1.30
CA TYR A 51 -7.18 12.76 1.46
C TYR A 51 -6.44 12.92 2.79
N GLN A 52 -7.01 12.46 3.90
CA GLN A 52 -6.35 12.52 5.21
C GLN A 52 -5.06 11.68 5.26
N ALA A 53 -5.02 10.52 4.60
CA ALA A 53 -3.79 9.72 4.47
C ALA A 53 -2.74 10.44 3.60
N MET A 54 -3.16 11.17 2.57
CA MET A 54 -2.26 11.98 1.74
C MET A 54 -1.68 13.18 2.48
N LEU A 55 -2.42 13.81 3.41
CA LEU A 55 -1.88 14.85 4.26
C LEU A 55 -0.72 14.34 5.14
N LEU A 56 -0.88 13.15 5.72
CA LEU A 56 0.20 12.45 6.44
C LEU A 56 1.39 12.16 5.50
N HIS A 57 1.13 11.59 4.33
CA HIS A 57 2.16 11.33 3.32
C HIS A 57 2.94 12.60 2.95
N ASP A 58 2.25 13.68 2.63
CA ASP A 58 2.88 14.90 2.17
C ASP A 58 3.68 15.58 3.29
N ALA A 59 3.23 15.48 4.55
CA ALA A 59 4.01 15.95 5.71
C ALA A 59 5.33 15.18 5.86
N VAL A 60 5.30 13.85 5.73
CA VAL A 60 6.52 13.04 5.73
C VAL A 60 7.42 13.39 4.55
N ALA A 61 6.85 13.56 3.35
CA ALA A 61 7.58 13.93 2.15
C ALA A 61 8.27 15.30 2.30
N ARG A 62 7.69 16.25 3.03
CA ARG A 62 8.30 17.55 3.36
C ARG A 62 9.35 17.49 4.47
N GLY A 63 9.50 16.34 5.14
CA GLY A 63 10.38 16.20 6.30
C GLY A 63 9.82 16.80 7.58
N ASP A 64 8.49 17.01 7.67
CA ASP A 64 7.82 17.58 8.83
C ASP A 64 7.20 16.48 9.70
N LEU A 65 7.98 15.99 10.67
CA LEU A 65 7.56 14.92 11.57
C LEU A 65 6.40 15.35 12.49
N GLU A 66 6.40 16.58 12.97
CA GLU A 66 5.36 17.06 13.88
C GLU A 66 4.01 17.13 13.17
N THR A 67 3.97 17.69 11.96
CA THR A 67 2.76 17.68 11.14
C THR A 67 2.37 16.24 10.76
N ALA A 68 3.32 15.37 10.43
CA ALA A 68 3.01 13.97 10.15
C ALA A 68 2.31 13.28 11.35
N ARG A 69 2.79 13.49 12.58
CA ARG A 69 2.17 12.94 13.79
C ARG A 69 0.76 13.50 14.03
N LEU A 70 0.56 14.78 13.74
CA LEU A 70 -0.75 15.43 13.83
C LEU A 70 -1.74 14.84 12.82
N GLU A 71 -1.35 14.70 11.55
CA GLU A 71 -2.22 14.11 10.52
C GLU A 71 -2.49 12.63 10.78
N ALA A 72 -1.52 11.88 11.31
CA ALA A 72 -1.74 10.50 11.75
C ALA A 72 -2.77 10.42 12.89
N THR A 73 -2.73 11.37 13.84
CA THR A 73 -3.73 11.46 14.91
C THR A 73 -5.14 11.72 14.35
N ARG A 74 -5.26 12.61 13.36
CA ARG A 74 -6.54 12.87 12.69
C ARG A 74 -7.03 11.65 11.91
N LEU A 75 -6.12 10.94 11.22
CA LEU A 75 -6.44 9.70 10.52
C LEU A 75 -6.95 8.61 11.48
N GLN A 76 -6.34 8.48 12.66
CA GLN A 76 -6.78 7.56 13.72
C GLN A 76 -8.21 7.86 14.17
N GLN A 77 -8.57 9.15 14.30
CA GLN A 77 -9.89 9.59 14.74
C GLN A 77 -10.98 9.42 13.67
N HIS A 78 -10.58 9.17 12.42
CA HIS A 78 -11.47 9.09 11.27
C HIS A 78 -12.22 7.74 11.19
N SER A 79 -13.24 7.57 12.02
CA SER A 79 -14.11 6.39 12.00
C SER A 79 -15.07 6.39 10.81
N ALA A 80 -15.39 5.21 10.28
CA ALA A 80 -16.38 5.08 9.21
C ALA A 80 -17.77 5.47 9.73
N THR A 81 -18.34 6.55 9.19
CA THR A 81 -19.70 7.01 9.47
C THR A 81 -20.76 6.34 8.58
N VAL A 82 -20.32 5.43 7.70
CA VAL A 82 -21.13 4.76 6.69
C VAL A 82 -20.99 3.24 6.81
N PRO A 83 -22.02 2.45 6.47
CA PRO A 83 -21.92 0.99 6.49
C PRO A 83 -20.81 0.49 5.57
N MET A 84 -19.89 -0.29 6.15
CA MET A 84 -18.80 -0.97 5.44
C MET A 84 -19.07 -2.48 5.38
N PRO A 85 -18.60 -3.17 4.33
CA PRO A 85 -18.71 -4.63 4.28
C PRO A 85 -18.02 -5.28 5.48
N ALA A 86 -18.58 -6.34 6.05
CA ALA A 86 -18.00 -7.01 7.23
C ALA A 86 -16.53 -7.42 7.02
N ARG A 87 -16.20 -7.87 5.79
CA ARG A 87 -14.83 -8.21 5.38
C ARG A 87 -13.83 -7.03 5.43
N ALA A 88 -14.29 -5.78 5.52
CA ALA A 88 -13.44 -4.59 5.65
C ALA A 88 -12.96 -4.33 7.10
N GLN A 89 -13.61 -4.94 8.10
CA GLN A 89 -13.39 -4.62 9.52
C GLN A 89 -11.94 -4.88 9.98
N ALA A 90 -11.31 -5.95 9.50
CA ALA A 90 -9.92 -6.27 9.82
C ALA A 90 -8.95 -5.18 9.30
N PHE A 91 -9.20 -4.65 8.10
CA PHE A 91 -8.40 -3.59 7.50
C PHE A 91 -8.58 -2.26 8.23
N GLN A 92 -9.81 -1.94 8.67
CA GLN A 92 -10.06 -0.77 9.52
C GLN A 92 -9.26 -0.85 10.84
N GLY A 93 -9.30 -2.00 11.51
CA GLY A 93 -8.52 -2.20 12.72
C GLY A 93 -7.01 -2.09 12.49
N ALA A 94 -6.51 -2.57 11.36
CA ALA A 94 -5.10 -2.39 10.98
C ALA A 94 -4.74 -0.93 10.72
N MET A 95 -5.60 -0.19 9.99
CA MET A 95 -5.43 1.24 9.73
C MET A 95 -5.36 2.05 11.02
N THR A 96 -6.29 1.83 11.96
CA THR A 96 -6.28 2.53 13.25
C THR A 96 -4.99 2.27 14.01
N ARG A 97 -4.52 1.01 14.08
CA ARG A 97 -3.26 0.68 14.76
C ARG A 97 -2.05 1.35 14.12
N MET A 98 -1.96 1.35 12.79
CA MET A 98 -0.85 2.00 12.09
C MET A 98 -0.91 3.52 12.23
N ALA A 99 -2.10 4.14 12.19
CA ALA A 99 -2.24 5.57 12.45
C ALA A 99 -1.78 5.93 13.87
N THR A 100 -2.10 5.10 14.87
CA THR A 100 -1.56 5.24 16.24
C THR A 100 -0.04 5.10 16.30
N GLN A 101 0.53 4.16 15.54
CA GLN A 101 2.00 4.02 15.47
C GLN A 101 2.64 5.23 14.79
N ALA A 102 2.05 5.74 13.71
CA ALA A 102 2.55 6.92 13.01
C ALA A 102 2.47 8.19 13.86
N SER A 103 1.42 8.37 14.68
CA SER A 103 1.34 9.50 15.62
C SER A 103 2.36 9.42 16.74
N ALA A 104 2.79 8.21 17.10
CA ALA A 104 3.84 7.95 18.07
C ALA A 104 5.27 7.94 17.46
N ALA A 105 5.41 8.09 16.14
CA ALA A 105 6.69 7.98 15.47
C ALA A 105 7.71 8.99 16.01
N THR A 106 8.94 8.51 16.24
CA THR A 106 10.05 9.31 16.80
C THR A 106 11.02 9.80 15.73
N THR A 107 10.90 9.27 14.51
CA THR A 107 11.75 9.62 13.38
C THR A 107 10.94 9.70 12.08
N LEU A 108 11.41 10.49 11.11
CA LEU A 108 10.82 10.55 9.77
C LEU A 108 10.87 9.20 9.05
N LEU A 109 11.93 8.41 9.27
CA LEU A 109 12.06 7.08 8.68
C LEU A 109 10.97 6.12 9.19
N GLU A 110 10.69 6.18 10.50
CA GLU A 110 9.60 5.41 11.11
C GLU A 110 8.24 5.84 10.55
N ALA A 111 7.98 7.15 10.53
CA ALA A 111 6.75 7.70 9.95
C ALA A 111 6.57 7.28 8.47
N ALA A 112 7.61 7.39 7.65
CA ALA A 112 7.58 7.01 6.23
C ALA A 112 7.24 5.53 6.01
N ARG A 113 7.84 4.63 6.80
CA ARG A 113 7.56 3.18 6.73
C ARG A 113 6.12 2.88 7.09
N ILE A 114 5.60 3.51 8.15
CA ILE A 114 4.22 3.28 8.60
C ILE A 114 3.23 3.88 7.58
N THR A 115 3.50 5.07 7.05
CA THR A 115 2.68 5.68 5.99
C THR A 115 2.62 4.81 4.74
N ALA A 116 3.73 4.21 4.30
CA ALA A 116 3.72 3.28 3.18
C ALA A 116 2.87 2.01 3.49
N ALA A 117 2.93 1.50 4.72
CA ALA A 117 2.09 0.38 5.15
C ALA A 117 0.59 0.73 5.21
N ILE A 118 0.25 1.97 5.59
CA ILE A 118 -1.12 2.51 5.51
C ILE A 118 -1.61 2.48 4.05
N LEU A 119 -0.82 3.02 3.11
CA LEU A 119 -1.16 3.01 1.69
C LEU A 119 -1.29 1.59 1.11
N GLY A 120 -0.38 0.69 1.49
CA GLY A 120 -0.48 -0.72 1.10
C GLY A 120 -1.73 -1.42 1.64
N THR A 121 -2.15 -1.06 2.86
CA THR A 121 -3.39 -1.58 3.47
C THR A 121 -4.63 -1.12 2.71
N CYS A 122 -4.64 0.08 2.12
CA CYS A 122 -5.68 0.47 1.16
C CYS A 122 -5.79 -0.54 0.02
N GLY A 123 -4.67 -0.88 -0.62
CA GLY A 123 -4.66 -1.84 -1.73
C GLY A 123 -5.07 -3.26 -1.33
N GLN A 124 -4.64 -3.71 -0.16
CA GLN A 124 -5.04 -5.01 0.38
C GLN A 124 -6.56 -5.08 0.60
N CYS A 125 -7.14 -4.04 1.19
CA CYS A 125 -8.59 -3.93 1.35
C CYS A 125 -9.28 -3.88 -0.02
N HIS A 126 -8.83 -3.04 -0.96
CA HIS A 126 -9.42 -2.91 -2.30
C HIS A 126 -9.40 -4.23 -3.08
N ARG A 127 -8.31 -5.02 -3.02
CA ARG A 127 -8.28 -6.38 -3.60
C ARG A 127 -9.27 -7.32 -2.93
N ALA A 128 -9.28 -7.37 -1.59
CA ALA A 128 -10.20 -8.22 -0.85
C ALA A 128 -11.66 -7.86 -1.10
N MET A 129 -11.94 -6.57 -1.37
CA MET A 129 -13.27 -6.08 -1.71
C MET A 129 -13.61 -6.22 -3.21
N GLN A 130 -12.61 -6.50 -4.05
CA GLN A 130 -12.70 -6.46 -5.52
C GLN A 130 -13.19 -5.10 -6.05
N VAL A 131 -12.72 -4.03 -5.43
CA VAL A 131 -13.00 -2.64 -5.84
C VAL A 131 -11.76 -2.07 -6.51
N ARG A 132 -11.95 -1.38 -7.63
CA ARG A 132 -10.90 -0.56 -8.25
C ARG A 132 -11.04 0.86 -7.74
N ALA A 133 -10.05 1.32 -6.98
CA ALA A 133 -9.91 2.73 -6.67
C ALA A 133 -9.22 3.43 -7.84
N MET A 134 -9.59 4.68 -8.10
CA MET A 134 -8.95 5.52 -9.10
C MET A 134 -8.58 6.82 -8.39
N PRO A 135 -7.39 6.88 -7.78
CA PRO A 135 -6.94 8.10 -7.12
C PRO A 135 -6.79 9.20 -8.18
N PRO A 136 -7.14 10.46 -7.87
CA PRO A 136 -6.87 11.56 -8.77
C PRO A 136 -5.35 11.77 -8.87
N LEU A 137 -4.79 11.75 -10.07
CA LEU A 137 -3.37 12.05 -10.33
C LEU A 137 -3.26 13.31 -11.18
N ASN A 138 -2.22 14.13 -10.92
CA ASN A 138 -1.91 15.31 -11.73
C ASN A 138 -1.02 14.92 -12.91
N THR A 139 -1.29 15.47 -14.09
CA THR A 139 -0.65 15.09 -15.36
C THR A 139 0.08 16.24 -16.06
N ASP A 140 0.09 17.46 -15.52
CA ASP A 140 0.72 18.59 -16.21
C ASP A 140 2.13 18.90 -15.67
N ILE A 141 3.15 18.52 -16.45
CA ILE A 141 4.55 18.88 -16.19
C ILE A 141 5.05 19.67 -17.40
N LYS A 142 4.95 21.00 -17.31
CA LYS A 142 5.41 21.93 -18.36
C LYS A 142 6.48 22.92 -17.89
N VAL A 143 6.89 22.81 -16.64
CA VAL A 143 7.90 23.70 -16.04
C VAL A 143 9.25 23.00 -16.13
N GLY A 144 10.32 23.74 -16.49
CA GLY A 144 11.71 23.25 -16.47
C GLY A 144 12.43 23.57 -15.15
N GLY A 145 13.74 23.31 -15.12
CA GLY A 145 14.56 23.58 -13.94
C GLY A 145 14.20 22.75 -12.72
N ILE A 146 14.59 23.21 -11.53
CA ILE A 146 14.37 22.46 -10.29
C ILE A 146 12.89 22.28 -9.94
N VAL A 147 12.03 23.23 -10.29
CA VAL A 147 10.57 23.10 -10.09
C VAL A 147 10.01 22.00 -10.98
N GLY A 148 10.39 21.99 -12.26
CA GLY A 148 10.04 20.91 -13.19
C GLY A 148 10.47 19.53 -12.69
N HIS A 149 11.70 19.46 -12.18
CA HIS A 149 12.24 18.22 -11.61
C HIS A 149 11.45 17.74 -10.38
N MET A 150 11.05 18.64 -9.48
CA MET A 150 10.19 18.28 -8.35
C MET A 150 8.79 17.85 -8.76
N LEU A 151 8.22 18.41 -9.83
CA LEU A 151 6.95 17.93 -10.40
C LEU A 151 7.09 16.51 -10.97
N LEU A 152 8.24 16.17 -11.57
CA LEU A 152 8.54 14.79 -11.98
C LEU A 152 8.62 13.84 -10.77
N HIS A 153 9.27 14.26 -9.68
CA HIS A 153 9.28 13.48 -8.43
C HIS A 153 7.86 13.27 -7.88
N GLN A 154 7.04 14.31 -7.87
CA GLN A 154 5.64 14.20 -7.44
C GLN A 154 4.88 13.21 -8.32
N HIS A 155 5.02 13.30 -9.65
CA HIS A 155 4.40 12.37 -10.58
C HIS A 155 4.84 10.92 -10.36
N GLY A 156 6.15 10.68 -10.21
CA GLY A 156 6.68 9.35 -9.92
C GLY A 156 6.18 8.79 -8.58
N SER A 157 6.13 9.63 -7.54
CA SER A 157 5.58 9.25 -6.23
C SER A 157 4.10 8.92 -6.32
N ASP A 158 3.31 9.77 -6.98
CA ASP A 158 1.87 9.60 -7.19
C ASP A 158 1.55 8.28 -7.92
N ALA A 159 2.35 7.91 -8.93
CA ALA A 159 2.24 6.64 -9.63
C ALA A 159 2.57 5.43 -8.73
N LEU A 160 3.60 5.52 -7.87
CA LEU A 160 3.89 4.48 -6.87
C LEU A 160 2.77 4.36 -5.82
N VAL A 161 2.19 5.47 -5.37
CA VAL A 161 1.02 5.47 -4.47
C VAL A 161 -0.17 4.77 -5.13
N GLU A 162 -0.46 5.07 -6.40
CA GLU A 162 -1.51 4.35 -7.14
C GLU A 162 -1.20 2.86 -7.24
N GLY A 163 0.06 2.48 -7.46
CA GLY A 163 0.48 1.08 -7.45
C GLY A 163 0.23 0.35 -6.12
N LEU A 164 0.25 1.07 -4.99
CA LEU A 164 -0.09 0.55 -3.66
C LEU A 164 -1.60 0.57 -3.40
N VAL A 165 -2.28 1.67 -3.69
CA VAL A 165 -3.68 1.93 -3.31
C VAL A 165 -4.66 1.31 -4.29
N ALA A 166 -4.41 1.36 -5.60
CA ALA A 166 -5.24 0.78 -6.67
C ALA A 166 -4.75 -0.61 -7.15
N PRO A 167 -3.87 -1.26 -6.39
CA PRO A 167 -3.04 -2.39 -6.83
C PRO A 167 -2.53 -2.39 -8.28
N SER A 168 -2.12 -1.25 -8.83
CA SER A 168 -1.83 -1.13 -10.25
C SER A 168 -0.36 -1.42 -10.59
N ASP A 169 -0.08 -2.52 -11.29
CA ASP A 169 1.29 -2.84 -11.76
C ASP A 169 1.81 -1.85 -12.80
N SER A 170 0.92 -1.32 -13.65
CA SER A 170 1.29 -0.32 -14.65
C SER A 170 1.67 1.01 -13.99
N ALA A 171 0.89 1.46 -13.00
CA ALA A 171 1.23 2.68 -12.24
C ALA A 171 2.52 2.51 -11.45
N TRP A 172 2.71 1.35 -10.82
CA TRP A 172 3.96 1.02 -10.13
C TRP A 172 5.16 1.11 -11.09
N THR A 173 5.03 0.53 -12.28
CA THR A 173 6.09 0.54 -13.31
C THR A 173 6.39 1.97 -13.80
N GLU A 174 5.37 2.82 -13.95
CA GLU A 174 5.58 4.22 -14.34
C GLU A 174 6.31 5.02 -13.26
N GLY A 175 5.96 4.80 -11.98
CA GLY A 175 6.68 5.40 -10.86
C GLY A 175 8.15 4.97 -10.79
N VAL A 176 8.41 3.67 -10.96
CA VAL A 176 9.76 3.10 -11.06
C VAL A 176 10.54 3.76 -12.19
N LYS A 177 9.96 3.82 -13.40
CA LYS A 177 10.58 4.43 -14.58
C LYS A 177 10.93 5.89 -14.30
N THR A 178 9.99 6.65 -13.74
CA THR A 178 10.19 8.08 -13.44
C THR A 178 11.44 8.30 -12.59
N PHE A 179 11.58 7.58 -11.46
CA PHE A 179 12.75 7.73 -10.58
C PHE A 179 14.04 7.10 -11.15
N ALA A 180 13.93 6.12 -12.06
CA ALA A 180 15.10 5.51 -12.68
C ALA A 180 15.72 6.39 -13.78
N THR A 181 14.91 7.18 -14.50
CA THR A 181 15.37 7.86 -15.72
C THR A 181 15.57 9.36 -15.57
N GLN A 182 14.78 10.02 -14.72
CA GLN A 182 14.84 11.48 -14.58
C GLN A 182 15.98 11.87 -13.65
N LYS A 183 16.79 12.85 -14.04
CA LYS A 183 17.90 13.36 -13.25
C LYS A 183 17.85 14.87 -13.23
N LEU A 184 18.07 15.46 -12.06
CA LEU A 184 18.26 16.90 -11.95
C LEU A 184 19.52 17.32 -12.72
N ASP A 185 19.40 18.30 -13.62
CA ASP A 185 20.59 18.92 -14.20
C ASP A 185 21.39 19.64 -13.09
N SER A 186 22.68 19.37 -13.03
CA SER A 186 23.61 20.03 -12.10
C SER A 186 23.60 21.57 -12.22
N ALA A 187 23.25 22.11 -13.39
CA ALA A 187 23.09 23.53 -13.64
C ALA A 187 21.85 24.11 -12.93
N ASP A 188 20.79 23.32 -12.80
CA ASP A 188 19.53 23.68 -12.13
C ASP A 188 19.61 23.51 -10.60
N ALA A 189 20.60 22.76 -10.11
CA ALA A 189 20.84 22.56 -8.68
C ALA A 189 21.54 23.78 -8.03
N PRO A 190 21.02 24.31 -6.90
CA PRO A 190 21.70 25.35 -6.13
C PRO A 190 23.11 24.93 -5.73
N ARG A 191 24.11 25.79 -6.00
CA ARG A 191 25.54 25.48 -5.77
C ARG A 191 25.84 24.95 -4.36
N LYS A 192 25.16 25.49 -3.35
CA LYS A 192 25.34 25.13 -1.94
C LYS A 192 24.96 23.67 -1.63
N PHE A 193 23.99 23.11 -2.35
CA PHE A 193 23.39 21.80 -2.06
C PHE A 193 23.61 20.77 -3.17
N ARG A 194 24.45 21.09 -4.17
CA ARG A 194 24.58 20.28 -5.39
C ARG A 194 25.04 18.85 -5.11
N LYS A 195 25.95 18.65 -4.15
CA LYS A 195 26.47 17.32 -3.81
C LYS A 195 25.42 16.48 -3.11
N GLU A 196 24.71 17.09 -2.18
CA GLU A 196 23.66 16.48 -1.38
C GLU A 196 22.46 16.11 -2.25
N LEU A 197 22.05 17.00 -3.16
CA LEU A 197 21.02 16.73 -4.18
C LEU A 197 21.44 15.57 -5.08
N ALA A 198 22.66 15.57 -5.63
CA ALA A 198 23.14 14.48 -6.47
C ALA A 198 23.17 13.12 -5.73
N ALA A 199 23.51 13.12 -4.43
CA ALA A 199 23.47 11.91 -3.61
C ALA A 199 22.02 11.42 -3.37
N ALA A 200 21.08 12.32 -3.10
CA ALA A 200 19.66 11.98 -2.94
C ALA A 200 19.05 11.44 -4.24
N GLU A 201 19.38 12.03 -5.39
CA GLU A 201 18.99 11.54 -6.72
C GLU A 201 19.51 10.12 -6.98
N ALA A 202 20.79 9.87 -6.67
CA ALA A 202 21.38 8.55 -6.83
C ALA A 202 20.70 7.51 -5.93
N GLN A 203 20.36 7.88 -4.69
CA GLN A 203 19.62 7.01 -3.78
C GLN A 203 18.20 6.72 -4.30
N LEU A 204 17.49 7.71 -4.86
CA LEU A 204 16.18 7.49 -5.48
C LEU A 204 16.27 6.55 -6.69
N ALA A 205 17.29 6.69 -7.53
CA ALA A 205 17.53 5.79 -8.66
C ALA A 205 17.83 4.34 -8.20
N GLU A 206 18.60 4.16 -7.13
CA GLU A 206 18.83 2.84 -6.53
C GLU A 206 17.52 2.23 -6.00
N LEU A 207 16.72 3.02 -5.29
CA LEU A 207 15.42 2.61 -4.79
C LEU A 207 14.44 2.27 -5.93
N ALA A 208 14.51 2.96 -7.06
CA ALA A 208 13.76 2.60 -8.27
C ALA A 208 14.18 1.21 -8.78
N GLY A 209 15.48 0.89 -8.77
CA GLY A 209 15.98 -0.45 -9.06
C GLY A 209 15.43 -1.51 -8.09
N GLN A 210 15.39 -1.23 -6.79
CA GLN A 210 14.78 -2.12 -5.79
C GLN A 210 13.27 -2.27 -6.02
N ALA A 211 12.57 -1.17 -6.35
CA ALA A 211 11.14 -1.15 -6.62
C ALA A 211 10.77 -1.94 -7.89
N ALA A 212 11.64 -1.96 -8.89
CA ALA A 212 11.49 -2.78 -10.09
C ALA A 212 11.52 -4.29 -9.77
N GLN A 213 12.23 -4.70 -8.71
CA GLN A 213 12.31 -6.09 -8.26
C GLN A 213 11.26 -6.46 -7.21
N ALA A 214 10.52 -5.48 -6.69
CA ALA A 214 9.56 -5.69 -5.61
C ALA A 214 8.36 -6.51 -6.08
N GLN A 215 8.16 -7.68 -5.47
CA GLN A 215 7.08 -8.60 -5.83
C GLN A 215 5.94 -8.50 -4.80
N GLY A 216 4.73 -8.23 -5.28
CA GLY A 216 3.56 -8.11 -4.42
C GLY A 216 3.58 -6.89 -3.50
N SER A 217 2.55 -6.75 -2.66
CA SER A 217 2.32 -5.47 -1.95
C SER A 217 3.30 -5.22 -0.81
N ARG A 218 3.77 -6.25 -0.11
CA ARG A 218 4.63 -6.03 1.05
C ARG A 218 6.01 -5.49 0.66
N ASP A 219 6.60 -6.01 -0.40
CA ASP A 219 7.88 -5.53 -0.91
C ASP A 219 7.76 -4.09 -1.42
N ARG A 220 6.66 -3.80 -2.12
CA ARG A 220 6.34 -2.45 -2.59
C ARG A 220 6.18 -1.45 -1.44
N GLU A 221 5.47 -1.82 -0.36
CA GLU A 221 5.35 -1.00 0.85
C GLU A 221 6.73 -0.68 1.45
N VAL A 222 7.61 -1.69 1.56
CA VAL A 222 8.95 -1.53 2.14
C VAL A 222 9.80 -0.58 1.30
N VAL A 223 9.85 -0.77 -0.02
CA VAL A 223 10.64 0.09 -0.90
C VAL A 223 10.06 1.49 -0.96
N TYR A 224 8.74 1.64 -1.06
CA TYR A 224 8.11 2.95 -1.10
C TYR A 224 8.32 3.74 0.21
N GLY A 225 8.31 3.07 1.37
CA GLY A 225 8.67 3.70 2.64
C GLY A 225 10.09 4.27 2.65
N LYS A 226 11.04 3.64 1.94
CA LYS A 226 12.41 4.18 1.77
C LYS A 226 12.42 5.37 0.80
N VAL A 227 11.65 5.32 -0.29
CA VAL A 227 11.50 6.44 -1.23
C VAL A 227 10.98 7.67 -0.47
N LEU A 228 9.88 7.50 0.25
CA LEU A 228 9.25 8.57 1.02
C LEU A 228 10.19 9.15 2.11
N ALA A 229 10.95 8.30 2.81
CA ALA A 229 11.96 8.76 3.76
C ALA A 229 13.08 9.55 3.08
N THR A 230 13.48 9.16 1.86
CA THR A 230 14.50 9.86 1.07
C THR A 230 14.00 11.24 0.63
N CYS A 231 12.73 11.35 0.22
CA CYS A 231 12.08 12.63 -0.04
C CYS A 231 12.12 13.54 1.19
N GLY A 232 11.67 13.04 2.35
CA GLY A 232 11.65 13.81 3.60
C GLY A 232 13.03 14.28 4.05
N ALA A 233 14.05 13.43 3.95
CA ALA A 233 15.43 13.79 4.28
C ALA A 233 16.00 14.85 3.34
N CYS A 234 15.75 14.72 2.04
CA CYS A 234 16.19 15.70 1.04
C CYS A 234 15.49 17.05 1.26
N HIS A 235 14.15 17.06 1.33
CA HIS A 235 13.36 18.27 1.49
C HIS A 235 13.70 19.00 2.80
N GLY A 236 13.79 18.30 3.93
CA GLY A 236 14.18 18.90 5.21
C GLY A 236 15.54 19.62 5.19
N MET A 237 16.45 19.19 4.30
CA MET A 237 17.76 19.79 4.10
C MET A 237 17.75 21.00 3.15
N VAL A 238 17.04 20.93 2.02
CA VAL A 238 17.06 22.01 1.00
C VAL A 238 16.04 23.11 1.25
N SER A 239 14.89 22.82 1.85
CA SER A 239 13.99 23.82 2.43
C SER A 239 12.87 23.16 3.26
N HIS A 240 12.58 23.72 4.43
CA HIS A 240 11.48 23.25 5.29
C HIS A 240 10.07 23.37 4.65
N SER A 241 9.96 23.87 3.41
CA SER A 241 8.71 24.09 2.69
C SER A 241 8.69 23.54 1.26
N ALA A 242 9.77 22.92 0.75
CA ALA A 242 9.70 22.21 -0.53
C ALA A 242 9.04 20.85 -0.32
N GLY A 243 7.98 20.60 -1.08
CA GLY A 243 7.29 19.33 -1.16
C GLY A 243 5.89 19.54 -1.73
N PRO A 244 5.14 18.46 -1.96
CA PRO A 244 3.80 18.57 -2.54
C PRO A 244 2.92 19.47 -1.68
N ASP A 245 2.26 20.42 -2.30
CA ASP A 245 1.17 21.19 -1.71
C ASP A 245 -0.12 20.82 -2.46
N ARG A 246 -0.95 19.99 -1.83
CA ARG A 246 -2.25 19.57 -2.36
C ARG A 246 -3.30 20.50 -1.78
N HIS A 247 -3.34 21.72 -2.30
CA HIS A 247 -4.40 22.72 -2.07
C HIS A 247 -5.26 22.86 -3.34
#